data_AF-A0A2G6K6F0-F1
#
_entry.id   AF-A0A2G6K6F0-F1
#
_cell.length_a   1.000
_cell.length_b   1.000
_cell.length_c   1.000
_cell.angle_alpha   90.00
_cell.angle_beta   90.00
_cell.angle_gamma   90.00
#
_symmetry.space_group_name_H-M   'P 1'
#
loop_
_entity.id
_entity.type
_entity.pdbx_description
1 polymer ?
#
loop_
_entity_poly.entity_id
_entity_poly.type
_entity_poly.pdbx_seq_one_letter_code
_entity_poly.pdbx_strand_id
1 'polypeptide(L)' 'LLQQGGKILVHGEEVGDRIAGIMGGYIRWTRLVDDDTQAIEITERLTGRQLDPWSRDLIMSVADLPRP' A
#
# COMPACT_ATOMS: atom_id res chain seq x y z
N LEU A 1 12.81 -8.74 7.64
CA LEU A 1 11.64 -8.50 8.53
C LEU A 1 10.45 -9.40 8.22
N LEU A 2 9.65 -9.15 7.17
CA LEU A 2 8.47 -9.99 6.88
C LEU A 2 8.82 -11.45 6.53
N GLN A 3 9.87 -11.67 5.74
CA GLN A 3 10.36 -13.02 5.40
C GLN A 3 10.91 -13.79 6.63
N GLN A 4 11.21 -13.09 7.72
CA GLN A 4 11.69 -13.68 8.98
C GLN A 4 10.57 -13.78 10.03
N GLY A 5 9.31 -13.65 9.61
CA GLY A 5 8.14 -13.75 10.49
C GLY A 5 7.77 -12.46 11.24
N GLY A 6 8.52 -11.38 11.04
CA GLY A 6 8.17 -10.06 11.58
C GLY A 6 6.80 -9.59 11.08
N LYS A 7 6.10 -8.81 11.91
CA LYS A 7 4.80 -8.21 11.58
C LYS A 7 4.95 -6.70 11.51
N ILE A 8 4.20 -6.08 10.60
CA ILE A 8 4.07 -4.62 10.53
C ILE A 8 2.67 -4.29 11.01
N LEU A 9 2.61 -3.40 12.01
CA LEU A 9 1.37 -2.84 12.52
C LEU A 9 1.35 -1.36 12.15
N VAL A 10 0.35 -0.95 11.36
CA VAL A 10 0.13 0.44 11.00
C VAL A 10 -1.06 0.95 11.79
N HIS A 11 -0.91 2.11 12.42
CA HIS A 11 -1.94 2.75 13.22
C HIS A 11 -2.30 4.12 12.65
N GLY A 12 -3.59 4.42 12.67
CA GLY A 12 -4.15 5.75 12.46
C GLY A 12 -5.46 5.87 13.23
N GLU A 13 -5.98 7.08 13.36
CA GLU A 13 -7.23 7.38 14.08
C GLU A 13 -8.42 6.55 13.57
N GLU A 14 -8.42 6.23 12.27
CA GLU A 14 -9.38 5.33 11.64
C GLU A 14 -8.72 4.42 10.60
N VAL A 15 -9.36 3.28 10.34
CA VAL A 15 -8.98 2.38 9.23
C VAL A 15 -9.65 2.87 7.94
N GLY A 16 -9.26 4.09 7.55
CA GLY A 16 -9.73 4.81 6.37
C GLY A 16 -8.84 4.60 5.14
N ASP A 17 -9.14 5.33 4.05
CA ASP A 17 -8.41 5.21 2.79
C ASP A 17 -6.92 5.53 2.97
N ARG A 18 -6.60 6.45 3.88
CA ARG A 18 -5.21 6.76 4.23
C ARG A 18 -4.40 5.53 4.64
N ILE A 19 -4.92 4.69 5.53
CA ILE A 19 -4.23 3.47 5.98
C ILE A 19 -4.15 2.46 4.83
N ALA A 20 -5.24 2.32 4.06
CA ALA A 20 -5.28 1.45 2.90
C ALA A 20 -4.22 1.84 1.85
N GLY A 21 -4.16 3.12 1.49
CA GLY A 21 -3.17 3.67 0.55
C GLY A 21 -1.74 3.47 1.03
N ILE A 22 -1.44 3.68 2.32
CA ILE A 22 -0.12 3.39 2.89
C ILE A 22 0.23 1.91 2.73
N MET A 23 -0.71 1.00 2.98
CA MET A 23 -0.47 -0.44 2.82
C MET A 23 -0.28 -0.84 1.35
N GLY A 24 -1.06 -0.27 0.43
CA GLY A 24 -0.87 -0.46 -1.00
C GLY A 24 0.49 0.06 -1.47
N GLY A 25 0.88 1.23 -0.98
CA GLY A 25 2.19 1.83 -1.27
C GLY A 25 3.33 0.98 -0.70
N TYR A 26 3.17 0.42 0.49
CA TYR A 26 4.16 -0.49 1.08
C TYR A 26 4.33 -1.76 0.23
N ILE A 27 3.24 -2.39 -0.21
CA ILE A 27 3.27 -3.58 -1.07
C ILE A 27 4.00 -3.27 -2.39
N ARG A 28 3.75 -2.08 -2.96
CA ARG A 28 4.39 -1.62 -4.19
C ARG A 28 5.88 -1.30 -4.01
N TRP A 29 6.21 -0.57 -2.96
CA TRP A 29 7.58 -0.14 -2.63
C TRP A 29 8.50 -1.31 -2.30
N THR A 30 7.98 -2.32 -1.59
CA THR A 30 8.71 -3.55 -1.25
C THR A 30 8.81 -4.57 -2.39
N ARG A 31 8.17 -4.31 -3.54
CA ARG A 31 8.10 -5.21 -4.69
C ARG A 31 7.46 -6.56 -4.40
N LEU A 32 6.49 -6.54 -3.50
CA LEU A 32 5.55 -7.65 -3.42
C LEU A 32 4.61 -7.65 -4.65
N VAL A 33 4.38 -6.45 -5.21
CA VAL A 33 3.71 -6.22 -6.49
C VAL A 33 4.50 -5.14 -7.23
N ASP A 34 4.87 -5.40 -8.49
CA ASP A 34 5.72 -4.48 -9.28
C ASP A 34 4.94 -3.48 -10.13
N ASP A 35 3.67 -3.76 -10.42
CA ASP A 35 2.80 -2.88 -11.20
C ASP A 35 1.94 -1.98 -10.28
N ASP A 36 1.91 -0.69 -10.59
CA ASP A 36 1.21 0.32 -9.78
C ASP A 36 -0.31 0.07 -9.78
N THR A 37 -0.87 -0.27 -10.95
CA THR A 37 -2.31 -0.49 -11.12
C THR A 37 -2.74 -1.75 -10.37
N GLN A 38 -1.95 -2.82 -10.48
CA GLN A 38 -2.18 -4.06 -9.74
C GLN A 38 -2.09 -3.85 -8.23
N ALA A 39 -1.17 -3.01 -7.75
CA ALA A 39 -1.08 -2.68 -6.33
C ALA A 39 -2.33 -1.94 -5.83
N ILE A 40 -2.88 -1.02 -6.64
CA ILE A 40 -4.18 -0.36 -6.36
C ILE A 40 -5.30 -1.40 -6.29
N GLU A 41 -5.45 -2.23 -7.32
CA GLU A 41 -6.52 -3.24 -7.40
C GLU A 41 -6.50 -4.23 -6.22
N ILE A 42 -5.31 -4.72 -5.86
CA ILE A 42 -5.16 -5.64 -4.72
C ILE A 42 -5.54 -4.92 -3.42
N THR A 43 -5.14 -3.67 -3.26
CA THR A 43 -5.47 -2.89 -2.06
C THR A 43 -6.98 -2.68 -1.94
N GLU A 44 -7.64 -2.27 -3.02
CA GLU A 44 -9.09 -2.07 -3.06
C GLU A 44 -9.86 -3.38 -2.81
N ARG A 45 -9.36 -4.50 -3.35
CA ARG A 45 -9.94 -5.82 -3.10
C ARG A 45 -9.77 -6.28 -1.65
N LEU A 46 -8.64 -5.99 -1.03
CA LEU A 46 -8.37 -6.33 0.37
C LEU A 46 -9.21 -5.50 1.35
N THR A 47 -9.49 -4.24 1.02
CA THR A 47 -10.26 -3.34 1.88
C THR A 47 -11.75 -3.31 1.55
N GLY A 48 -12.15 -3.84 0.39
CA GLY A 48 -13.55 -3.92 -0.05
C GLY A 48 -14.13 -2.57 -0.47
N ARG A 49 -13.29 -1.58 -0.80
CA ARG A 49 -13.72 -0.25 -1.24
C ARG A 49 -12.71 0.37 -2.21
N GLN A 50 -13.19 1.34 -2.99
CA GLN A 50 -12.35 2.12 -3.87
C GLN A 50 -11.47 3.07 -3.04
N LEU A 51 -10.19 3.18 -3.40
CA LEU A 51 -9.27 4.13 -2.80
C LEU A 51 -9.56 5.55 -3.28
N ASP A 52 -9.40 6.51 -2.38
CA ASP A 52 -9.44 7.93 -2.72
C ASP A 52 -8.26 8.35 -3.63
N PRO A 53 -8.35 9.52 -4.28
CA PRO A 53 -7.30 9.99 -5.19
C PRO A 53 -5.92 10.08 -4.53
N TRP A 54 -5.86 10.56 -3.28
CA TRP A 54 -4.59 10.69 -2.55
C TRP A 54 -3.89 9.33 -2.38
N SER A 55 -4.65 8.30 -2.04
CA SER A 55 -4.12 6.95 -1.84
C SER A 55 -3.63 6.33 -3.16
N ARG A 56 -4.33 6.59 -4.26
CA ARG A 56 -3.91 6.13 -5.60
C ARG A 56 -2.62 6.82 -6.05
N ASP A 57 -2.54 8.14 -5.87
CA ASP A 57 -1.34 8.93 -6.18
C ASP A 57 -0.14 8.49 -5.32
N LEU A 58 -0.38 8.17 -4.04
CA LEU A 58 0.65 7.60 -3.18
C LEU A 58 1.19 6.29 -3.77
N ILE A 59 0.32 5.35 -4.16
CA ILE A 59 0.75 4.05 -4.70
C ILE A 59 1.55 4.21 -6.01
N MET A 60 1.18 5.17 -6.86
CA MET A 60 1.92 5.43 -8.09
C MET A 60 3.28 6.09 -7.83
N SER A 61 3.37 6.99 -6.85
CA SER A 61 4.60 7.76 -6.58
C SER A 61 5.67 6.99 -5.79
N VAL A 62 5.31 5.97 -5.03
CA VAL A 62 6.30 5.21 -4.23
C VAL A 62 7.31 4.43 -5.07
N ALA A 63 7.06 4.25 -6.37
CA ALA A 63 8.00 3.63 -7.31
C ALA A 63 9.33 4.39 -7.42
N ASP A 64 9.31 5.69 -7.16
CA ASP A 64 10.47 6.59 -7.24
C ASP A 64 11.28 6.66 -5.94
N LEU A 65 10.80 6.04 -4.85
CA LEU A 65 11.50 6.05 -3.58
C LEU A 65 12.68 5.06 -3.56
N PRO A 66 13.78 5.38 -2.83
CA PRO A 66 14.84 4.42 -2.56
C PRO A 66 14.29 3.14 -1.95
N ARG A 67 14.84 1.99 -2.35
CA ARG A 67 14.33 0.69 -1.92
C ARG A 67 14.53 0.45 -0.41
N PRO A 68 13.61 -0.29 0.23
CA PRO A 68 13.77 -0.74 1.61
C PRO A 68 14.88 -1.78 1.80
#